data_AF-A0A967HE43-F1
#
_entry.id   AF-A0A967HE43-F1
#
_cell.length_a   1.000
_cell.length_b   1.000
_cell.length_c   1.000
_cell.angle_alpha   90.00
_cell.angle_beta   90.00
_cell.angle_gamma   90.00
#
_symmetry.space_group_name_H-M   'P 1'
#
loop_
_entity.id
_entity.type
_entity.pdbx_description
1 polymer ?
#
loop_
_entity_poly.entity_id
_entity_poly.type
_entity_poly.pdbx_seq_one_letter_code
_entity_poly.pdbx_strand_id
1 'polypeptide(L)'
;MERKRWFPALVVLACAPVWAGDAAAQRGEVEHSPDRTVGEGPYERLIIRGATVVDGTGAPPIGPMDIVIEGDRIVEVRSVGAPGLPIDPE
;
A
#
# COMPACT_ATOMS: atom_id res chain seq x y z
N MET A 1 68.77 16.98 -30.31
CA MET A 1 68.13 16.67 -31.59
C MET A 1 67.21 15.47 -31.36
N GLU A 2 65.94 15.82 -31.24
CA GLU A 2 64.68 15.06 -31.05
C GLU A 2 64.73 13.58 -30.65
N ARG A 3 64.37 13.35 -29.38
CA ARG A 3 64.19 12.04 -28.77
C ARG A 3 62.70 11.88 -28.42
N LYS A 4 62.16 10.70 -28.74
CA LYS A 4 61.00 10.05 -28.09
C LYS A 4 59.60 10.57 -28.45
N ARG A 5 59.11 10.03 -29.57
CA ARG A 5 57.72 9.59 -29.75
C ARG A 5 57.41 8.50 -28.70
N TRP A 6 57.00 8.87 -27.48
CA TRP A 6 56.36 8.00 -26.49
C TRP A 6 55.94 8.85 -25.28
N PHE A 7 54.96 9.75 -25.45
CA PHE A 7 54.21 10.30 -24.32
C PHE A 7 52.82 9.68 -24.35
N PRO A 8 52.35 9.18 -23.20
CA PRO A 8 51.70 7.89 -23.03
C PRO A 8 50.17 8.06 -23.11
N ALA A 9 49.36 7.09 -23.53
CA ALA A 9 48.98 5.90 -22.76
C ALA A 9 48.62 6.15 -21.26
N LEU A 10 48.58 7.41 -20.79
CA LEU A 10 48.34 7.80 -19.41
C LEU A 10 47.41 9.02 -19.31
N VAL A 11 46.56 9.23 -20.30
CA VAL A 11 45.26 9.88 -20.08
C VAL A 11 44.22 8.76 -20.11
N VAL A 12 44.40 7.83 -19.17
CA VAL A 12 43.34 7.06 -18.51
C VAL A 12 42.47 8.06 -17.72
N LEU A 13 42.04 9.15 -18.36
CA LEU A 13 40.87 9.93 -17.97
C LEU A 13 39.62 9.24 -18.54
N ALA A 14 39.65 7.91 -18.52
CA ALA A 14 38.50 7.02 -18.48
C ALA A 14 37.86 7.07 -17.07
N CYS A 15 37.75 8.28 -16.52
CA CYS A 15 36.85 8.60 -15.43
C CYS A 15 35.85 9.59 -16.04
N ALA A 16 35.01 9.06 -16.95
CA ALA A 16 33.72 9.69 -17.16
C ALA A 16 33.11 9.90 -15.76
N PRO A 17 32.54 11.07 -15.43
CA PRO A 17 31.91 11.23 -14.14
C PRO A 17 30.78 10.22 -14.05
N VAL A 18 31.00 9.14 -13.31
CA VAL A 18 29.99 8.15 -12.88
C VAL A 18 28.99 8.78 -11.89
N TRP A 19 28.86 10.10 -11.92
CA TRP A 19 28.10 10.95 -11.01
C TRP A 19 27.01 11.77 -11.73
N ALA A 20 26.89 11.65 -13.05
CA ALA A 20 25.63 12.01 -13.72
C ALA A 20 24.75 10.76 -13.72
N GLY A 21 24.22 10.40 -12.55
CA GLY A 21 23.30 9.29 -12.40
C GLY A 21 22.12 9.45 -13.36
N ASP A 22 21.74 8.34 -13.99
CA ASP A 22 20.59 8.22 -14.88
C ASP A 22 19.32 8.81 -14.23
N ALA A 23 19.05 10.09 -14.49
CA ALA A 23 17.75 10.72 -14.23
C ALA A 23 16.62 10.04 -15.04
N ALA A 24 16.96 9.11 -15.94
CA ALA A 24 16.03 8.25 -16.66
C ALA A 24 15.39 7.18 -15.77
N ALA A 25 16.06 6.72 -14.70
CA ALA A 25 15.51 5.67 -13.83
C ALA A 25 14.26 6.12 -13.04
N GLN A 26 14.07 7.44 -12.87
CA GLN A 26 12.91 8.02 -12.19
C GLN A 26 11.75 8.33 -13.15
N ARG A 27 11.90 8.10 -14.46
CA ARG A 27 10.85 8.32 -15.47
C ARG A 27 10.06 7.05 -15.80
N GLY A 28 10.07 6.07 -14.90
CA GLY A 28 9.12 4.96 -14.99
C GLY A 28 7.71 5.55 -14.86
N GLU A 29 6.90 5.35 -15.88
CA GLU A 29 5.48 5.69 -15.81
C GLU A 29 4.87 4.88 -14.66
N VAL A 30 4.41 5.57 -13.62
CA VAL A 30 3.76 4.92 -12.49
C VAL A 30 2.44 4.37 -13.01
N GLU A 31 2.31 3.04 -12.98
CA GLU A 31 1.07 2.38 -13.36
C GLU A 31 -0.07 2.95 -12.53
N HIS A 32 -1.07 3.52 -13.21
CA HIS A 32 -2.22 4.12 -12.55
C HIS A 32 -3.02 3.02 -11.85
N SER A 33 -3.50 3.30 -10.63
CA SER A 33 -4.42 2.38 -9.95
C SER A 33 -5.62 2.10 -10.85
N PRO A 34 -6.11 0.86 -10.92
CA PRO A 34 -7.38 0.59 -11.58
C PRO A 34 -8.48 1.51 -11.06
N ASP A 35 -9.44 1.83 -11.93
CA ASP A 35 -10.61 2.60 -11.55
C ASP A 35 -11.42 1.83 -10.48
N ARG A 36 -11.95 2.58 -9.51
CA ARG A 36 -12.80 1.99 -8.47
C ARG A 36 -14.12 1.57 -9.10
N THR A 37 -14.49 0.30 -8.93
CA THR A 37 -15.82 -0.19 -9.28
C THR A 37 -16.73 -0.14 -8.06
N VAL A 38 -18.02 0.10 -8.28
CA VAL A 38 -19.03 -0.07 -7.23
C VAL A 38 -19.22 -1.58 -7.02
N GLY A 39 -19.31 -2.01 -5.76
CA GLY A 39 -19.62 -3.38 -5.40
C GLY A 39 -21.09 -3.74 -5.64
N GLU A 40 -21.54 -4.85 -5.08
CA GLU A 40 -22.87 -5.44 -5.31
C GLU A 40 -24.04 -4.68 -4.63
N GLY A 41 -23.77 -3.74 -3.71
CA GLY A 41 -24.80 -2.97 -3.00
C GLY A 41 -25.55 -1.96 -3.90
N PRO A 42 -26.61 -1.29 -3.41
CA PRO A 42 -26.93 -1.04 -2.00
C PRO A 42 -27.77 -2.14 -1.35
N TYR A 43 -27.40 -2.54 -0.14
CA TYR A 43 -28.16 -3.47 0.67
C TYR A 43 -29.11 -2.71 1.61
N GLU A 44 -30.33 -3.22 1.80
CA GLU A 44 -31.25 -2.68 2.81
C GLU A 44 -30.66 -2.83 4.22
N ARG A 45 -30.06 -4.00 4.49
CA ARG A 45 -29.29 -4.30 5.70
C ARG A 45 -28.04 -5.10 5.33
N LEU A 46 -26.86 -4.58 5.68
CA LEU A 46 -25.56 -5.23 5.52
C LEU A 46 -24.99 -5.56 6.90
N ILE A 47 -24.55 -6.81 7.11
CA ILE A 47 -23.87 -7.23 8.34
C ILE A 47 -22.46 -7.68 8.00
N ILE A 48 -21.46 -6.98 8.55
CA ILE A 48 -20.05 -7.38 8.47
C ILE A 48 -19.74 -8.18 9.73
N ARG A 49 -19.50 -9.49 9.59
CA ARG A 49 -19.26 -10.39 10.71
C ARG A 49 -17.76 -10.52 11.03
N GLY A 50 -17.42 -10.64 12.30
CA GLY A 50 -16.05 -10.96 12.74
C GLY A 50 -14.97 -9.93 12.38
N ALA A 51 -15.36 -8.67 12.20
CA ALA A 51 -14.45 -7.59 11.89
C ALA A 51 -13.55 -7.23 13.08
N THR A 52 -12.36 -6.71 12.78
CA THR A 52 -11.55 -5.97 13.75
C THR A 52 -11.81 -4.49 13.53
N VAL A 53 -12.31 -3.79 14.55
CA VAL A 53 -12.73 -2.40 14.50
C VAL A 53 -11.60 -1.49 14.97
N VAL A 54 -11.36 -0.44 14.18
CA VAL A 54 -10.48 0.67 14.51
C VAL A 54 -11.33 1.94 14.45
N ASP A 55 -11.47 2.64 15.57
CA ASP A 55 -12.39 3.77 15.73
C ASP A 55 -11.78 5.14 15.42
N GLY A 56 -10.47 5.19 15.17
CA GLY A 56 -9.74 6.43 14.88
C GLY A 56 -9.37 7.27 16.11
N THR A 57 -9.66 6.82 17.33
CA THR A 57 -9.28 7.53 18.57
C THR A 57 -7.81 7.34 18.98
N GLY A 58 -7.13 6.39 18.34
CA GLY A 58 -5.80 5.93 18.73
C GLY A 58 -5.81 4.81 19.78
N ALA A 59 -6.99 4.35 20.21
CA ALA A 59 -7.12 3.14 21.00
C ALA A 59 -6.67 1.89 20.22
N PRO A 60 -6.28 0.80 20.90
CA PRO A 60 -5.99 -0.47 20.25
C PRO A 60 -7.19 -1.00 19.47
N PRO A 61 -6.98 -1.71 18.34
CA PRO A 61 -8.06 -2.36 17.60
C PRO A 61 -8.83 -3.38 18.46
N ILE A 62 -10.16 -3.44 18.28
CA ILE A 62 -11.06 -4.35 19.02
C ILE A 62 -11.70 -5.37 18.07
N GLY A 63 -11.74 -6.64 18.44
CA GLY A 63 -12.34 -7.69 17.61
C GLY A 63 -12.51 -9.00 18.38
N PRO A 64 -13.31 -9.97 17.89
CA PRO A 64 -14.20 -9.94 16.72
C PRO A 64 -15.51 -9.17 17.00
N MET A 65 -15.92 -8.35 16.04
CA MET A 65 -17.14 -7.53 16.11
C MET A 65 -18.03 -7.74 14.89
N ASP A 66 -19.33 -7.66 15.11
CA ASP A 66 -20.35 -7.58 14.07
C ASP A 66 -20.82 -6.15 13.90
N ILE A 67 -20.84 -5.67 12.66
CA ILE A 67 -21.22 -4.31 12.31
C ILE A 67 -22.47 -4.39 11.43
N VAL A 68 -23.57 -3.81 11.90
CA VAL A 68 -24.83 -3.71 11.15
C VAL A 68 -24.92 -2.34 10.51
N ILE A 69 -25.15 -2.31 9.20
CA ILE A 69 -25.24 -1.12 8.37
C ILE A 69 -26.62 -1.10 7.69
N GLU A 70 -27.33 0.02 7.83
CA GLU A 70 -28.61 0.28 7.19
C GLU A 70 -28.63 1.70 6.63
N GLY A 71 -29.07 1.86 5.37
CA GLY A 71 -29.17 3.18 4.74
C GLY A 71 -27.88 4.01 4.84
N ASP A 72 -26.73 3.41 4.52
CA ASP A 72 -25.40 4.00 4.60
C ASP A 72 -24.97 4.49 6.01
N ARG A 73 -25.61 3.97 7.06
CA ARG A 73 -25.30 4.29 8.46
C ARG A 73 -25.02 3.04 9.27
N ILE A 74 -23.99 3.10 10.12
CA ILE A 74 -23.74 2.08 11.14
C ILE A 74 -24.81 2.22 12.23
N VAL A 75 -25.65 1.20 12.38
CA VAL A 75 -26.75 1.17 13.36
C VAL A 75 -26.36 0.41 14.63
N GLU A 76 -25.48 -0.60 14.53
CA GLU A 76 -25.03 -1.40 15.67
C GLU A 76 -23.60 -1.91 15.46
N VAL A 77 -22.82 -1.96 16.55
CA VAL A 77 -21.54 -2.67 16.63
C VAL A 77 -21.58 -3.57 17.87
N ARG A 78 -21.53 -4.89 17.66
CA ARG A 78 -21.66 -5.89 18.74
C ARG A 78 -20.44 -6.80 18.79
N SER A 79 -19.94 -7.11 19.98
CA SER A 79 -18.91 -8.15 20.14
C SER A 79 -19.51 -9.53 20.03
N VAL A 80 -18.90 -10.39 19.21
CA VAL A 80 -19.34 -11.80 19.03
C VAL A 80 -18.59 -12.78 19.94
N GLY A 81 -17.93 -12.28 20.97
CA GLY A 81 -17.17 -13.10 21.93
C GLY A 81 -15.68 -13.16 21.62
N ALA A 82 -15.01 -14.23 22.07
CA ALA A 82 -13.57 -14.39 21.94
C ALA A 82 -13.16 -14.88 20.54
N PRO A 83 -12.00 -14.43 20.00
CA PRO A 83 -11.47 -14.96 18.74
C PRO A 83 -11.33 -16.49 18.80
N GLY A 84 -11.89 -17.19 17.80
CA GLY A 84 -11.75 -18.65 17.66
C GLY A 84 -12.97 -19.48 18.08
N LEU A 85 -14.05 -18.86 18.56
CA LEU A 85 -15.34 -19.53 18.73
C LEU A 85 -16.24 -19.32 17.49
N PRO A 86 -17.07 -20.31 17.11
CA PRO A 86 -18.05 -20.14 16.04
C PRO A 86 -18.98 -18.95 16.33
N ILE A 87 -19.24 -18.14 15.31
CA ILE A 87 -20.23 -17.06 15.39
C ILE A 87 -21.62 -17.71 15.34
N ASP A 88 -22.43 -17.47 16.37
CA ASP A 88 -23.82 -17.89 16.38
C ASP A 88 -24.61 -17.06 15.33
N PRO A 89 -25.27 -17.70 14.36
CA PRO A 89 -26.03 -16.97 13.34
C PRO A 89 -27.32 -16.32 13.85
N GLU A 90 -27.77 -16.60 15.09
CA GLU A 90 -29.05 -16.11 15.66
C GLU A 90 -28.96 -14.76 16.39
#